data_AF-A0A957UF83-F1
#
_entry.id   AF-A0A957UF83-F1
#
_cell.length_a   1.000
_cell.length_b   1.000
_cell.length_c   1.000
_cell.angle_alpha   90.00
_cell.angle_beta   90.00
_cell.angle_gamma   90.00
#
_symmetry.space_group_name_H-M   'P 1'
#
loop_
_entity.id
_entity.type
_entity.pdbx_description
1 polymer ?
#
loop_
_entity_poly.entity_id
_entity_poly.type
_entity_poly.pdbx_seq_one_letter_code
_entity_poly.pdbx_strand_id
1 'polypeptide(L)'
;MSEQPAPKKARPTAPSLVRWSSTGSRAHRRIARARLPAARRALSILGGLMLLIVAGTIVLLLPISGAQGRGLPFQQALFTTVSAVTGTGLSIITPATELSFFGQVVLLLLMEIGGLGFVMTSIIVFRLLGRRVTLAERLTLRDSLGLPNNRNLATLSVLVLTGVLLIELVGAVLLWLLWANRFPG
;
A
#
# COMPACT_ATOMS: atom_id res chain seq x y z
N MET A 1 61.32 33.29 -73.01
CA MET A 1 62.06 32.41 -72.08
C MET A 1 61.57 32.71 -70.66
N SER A 2 61.59 31.72 -69.77
CA SER A 2 61.26 31.72 -68.33
C SER A 2 59.79 31.81 -67.89
N GLU A 3 59.21 30.61 -67.78
CA GLU A 3 58.59 30.04 -66.56
C GLU A 3 57.44 30.76 -65.86
N GLN A 4 56.26 30.15 -66.03
CA GLN A 4 55.07 30.26 -65.21
C GLN A 4 55.27 29.46 -63.89
N PRO A 5 55.17 30.07 -62.69
CA PRO A 5 55.35 29.32 -61.45
C PRO A 5 54.10 28.50 -61.10
N ALA A 6 54.35 27.26 -60.67
CA ALA A 6 53.37 26.24 -60.31
C ALA A 6 52.38 26.66 -59.19
N PRO A 7 51.15 26.11 -59.17
CA PRO A 7 50.17 26.43 -58.14
C PRO A 7 50.57 25.86 -56.77
N LYS A 8 50.60 26.74 -55.76
CA LYS A 8 50.79 26.37 -54.34
C LYS A 8 49.66 25.44 -53.88
N LYS A 9 50.03 24.24 -53.42
CA LYS A 9 49.13 23.27 -52.78
C LYS A 9 48.40 23.92 -51.59
N ALA A 10 47.07 24.01 -51.67
CA ALA A 10 46.22 24.43 -50.57
C ALA A 10 46.31 23.41 -49.42
N ARG A 11 46.54 23.90 -48.19
CA ARG A 11 46.49 23.08 -46.97
C ARG A 11 45.04 22.65 -46.71
N PRO A 12 44.79 21.41 -46.25
CA PRO A 12 43.47 21.01 -45.79
C PRO A 12 43.11 21.81 -44.54
N THR A 13 42.04 22.60 -44.62
CA THR A 13 41.42 23.27 -43.47
C THR A 13 40.82 22.22 -42.55
N ALA A 14 41.35 22.10 -41.33
CA ALA A 14 40.79 21.24 -40.30
C ALA A 14 39.34 21.67 -40.00
N PRO A 15 38.36 20.73 -40.00
CA PRO A 15 36.99 21.07 -39.68
C PRO A 15 36.90 21.52 -38.22
N SER A 16 36.12 22.57 -38.01
CA SER A 16 35.85 23.24 -36.74
C SER A 16 35.68 22.25 -35.59
N LEU A 17 36.56 22.37 -34.59
CA LEU A 17 36.41 21.72 -33.29
C LEU A 17 35.05 22.12 -32.71
N VAL A 18 34.09 21.21 -32.80
CA VAL A 18 32.84 21.25 -32.05
C VAL A 18 33.23 21.26 -30.58
N ARG A 19 33.12 22.45 -29.98
CA ARG A 19 33.44 22.69 -28.57
C ARG A 19 32.37 21.99 -27.74
N TRP A 20 32.67 20.77 -27.31
CA TRP A 20 31.88 20.06 -26.31
C TRP A 20 31.74 20.94 -25.05
N SER A 21 30.57 21.53 -24.85
CA SER A 21 30.23 22.10 -23.55
C SER A 21 29.91 20.94 -22.61
N SER A 22 30.62 20.86 -21.48
CA SER A 22 30.48 19.83 -20.45
C SER A 22 29.20 19.96 -19.63
N THR A 23 28.08 20.25 -20.29
CA THR A 23 26.77 20.50 -19.68
C THR A 23 26.01 19.19 -19.49
N GLY A 24 26.64 18.18 -18.86
CA GLY A 24 26.04 16.85 -18.64
C GLY A 24 25.87 16.44 -17.16
N SER A 25 26.47 17.16 -16.21
CA SER A 25 26.63 16.67 -14.83
C SER A 25 25.57 17.13 -13.82
N ARG A 26 24.64 18.01 -14.23
CA ARG A 26 23.55 18.51 -13.36
C ARG A 26 22.21 17.81 -13.56
N ALA A 27 21.93 17.28 -14.76
CA ALA A 27 20.68 16.59 -15.06
C ALA A 27 20.56 15.23 -14.33
N HIS A 28 21.66 14.47 -14.24
CA HIS A 28 21.68 13.15 -13.59
C HIS A 28 21.38 13.20 -12.08
N ARG A 29 21.74 14.27 -11.38
CA ARG A 29 21.50 14.40 -9.93
C ARG A 29 20.05 14.71 -9.56
N ARG A 30 19.25 15.24 -10.48
CA ARG A 30 17.82 15.54 -10.25
C ARG A 30 16.96 14.28 -10.27
N ILE A 31 17.29 13.32 -11.12
CA ILE A 31 16.55 12.04 -11.24
C ILE A 31 16.78 11.17 -9.99
N ALA A 32 18.00 11.15 -9.43
CA ALA A 32 18.30 10.41 -8.20
C ALA A 32 17.58 10.98 -6.96
N ARG A 33 17.46 12.30 -6.84
CA ARG A 33 16.78 12.95 -5.70
C ARG A 33 15.25 12.84 -5.75
N ALA A 34 14.66 12.69 -6.94
CA ALA A 34 13.23 12.47 -7.10
C ALA A 34 12.77 11.05 -6.70
N ARG A 35 13.68 10.07 -6.66
CA ARG A 35 13.36 8.68 -6.25
C ARG A 35 13.31 8.47 -4.73
N LEU A 36 14.00 9.29 -3.95
CA LEU A 36 14.04 9.24 -2.48
C LEU A 36 12.66 9.35 -1.81
N PRO A 37 11.76 10.30 -2.20
CA PRO A 37 10.44 10.40 -1.59
C PRO A 37 9.51 9.22 -1.94
N ALA A 38 9.65 8.62 -3.14
CA ALA A 38 8.87 7.44 -3.54
C ALA A 38 9.33 6.18 -2.79
N ALA A 39 10.64 5.97 -2.67
CA ALA A 39 11.21 4.85 -1.93
C ALA A 39 10.85 4.91 -0.42
N ARG A 40 10.89 6.12 0.18
CA ARG A 40 10.48 6.30 1.58
C ARG A 40 9.00 5.97 1.82
N ARG A 41 8.12 6.30 0.87
CA ARG A 41 6.69 5.94 0.92
C ARG A 41 6.50 4.43 0.82
N ALA A 42 7.14 3.77 -0.15
CA ALA A 42 7.08 2.32 -0.31
C ALA A 42 7.58 1.59 0.94
N LEU A 43 8.69 2.05 1.53
CA LEU A 43 9.25 1.46 2.75
C LEU A 43 8.29 1.59 3.95
N SER A 44 7.58 2.71 4.07
CA SER A 44 6.58 2.89 5.14
C SER A 44 5.40 1.93 5.03
N ILE A 45 4.93 1.66 3.80
CA ILE A 45 3.85 0.71 3.54
C ILE A 45 4.32 -0.71 3.85
N LEU A 46 5.51 -1.09 3.38
CA LEU A 46 6.08 -2.41 3.63
C LEU A 46 6.29 -2.66 5.12
N GLY A 47 6.85 -1.69 5.84
CA GLY A 47 7.05 -1.77 7.29
C GLY A 47 5.72 -1.90 8.04
N GLY A 48 4.69 -1.16 7.63
CA GLY A 48 3.36 -1.25 8.20
C GLY A 48 2.67 -2.59 7.96
N LEU A 49 2.79 -3.14 6.74
CA LEU A 49 2.26 -4.46 6.39
C LEU A 49 2.97 -5.57 7.17
N MET A 50 4.30 -5.52 7.27
CA MET A 50 5.08 -6.46 8.07
C MET A 50 4.68 -6.41 9.55
N LEU A 51 4.51 -5.21 10.10
CA LEU A 51 4.05 -5.04 11.48
C LEU A 51 2.65 -5.65 11.68
N LEU A 52 1.73 -5.42 10.73
CA LEU A 52 0.39 -6.00 10.77
C LEU A 52 0.43 -7.53 10.73
N ILE A 53 1.25 -8.13 9.86
CA ILE A 53 1.42 -9.58 9.77
C ILE A 53 1.98 -10.15 11.07
N VAL A 54 3.01 -9.52 11.64
CA VAL A 54 3.60 -9.96 12.90
C VAL A 54 2.58 -9.84 14.04
N ALA A 55 1.87 -8.71 14.12
CA ALA A 55 0.83 -8.50 15.13
C ALA A 55 -0.30 -9.53 15.02
N GLY A 56 -0.83 -9.77 13.81
CA GLY A 56 -1.88 -10.78 13.59
C GLY A 56 -1.41 -12.19 13.94
N THR A 57 -0.16 -12.54 13.57
CA THR A 57 0.44 -13.84 13.91
C THR A 57 0.53 -14.02 15.41
N ILE A 58 1.00 -13.00 16.15
CA ILE A 58 1.07 -13.04 17.61
C ILE A 58 -0.33 -13.25 18.21
N VAL A 59 -1.34 -12.52 17.74
CA VAL A 59 -2.71 -12.67 18.25
C VAL A 59 -3.25 -14.07 17.99
N LEU A 60 -2.99 -14.67 16.83
CA LEU A 60 -3.43 -16.03 16.49
C LEU A 60 -2.66 -17.14 17.25
N LEU A 61 -1.44 -16.85 17.71
CA LEU A 61 -0.67 -17.74 18.60
C LEU A 61 -1.21 -17.77 20.03
N LEU A 62 -2.00 -16.77 20.47
CA LEU A 62 -2.51 -16.76 21.83
C LEU A 62 -3.51 -17.92 22.05
N PRO A 63 -3.55 -18.50 23.27
CA PRO A 63 -4.47 -19.59 23.61
C PRO A 63 -5.95 -19.21 23.48
N ILE A 64 -6.28 -17.93 23.66
CA ILE A 64 -7.65 -17.42 23.47
C ILE A 64 -8.14 -17.54 22.03
N SER A 65 -7.24 -17.62 21.05
CA SER A 65 -7.59 -17.65 19.62
C SER A 65 -7.92 -19.04 19.12
N GLY A 66 -7.51 -20.11 19.81
CA GLY A 66 -7.79 -21.49 19.40
C GLY A 66 -8.95 -22.13 20.13
N ALA A 67 -9.66 -23.03 19.44
CA ALA A 67 -10.93 -23.61 19.90
C ALA A 67 -10.85 -24.39 21.23
N GLN A 68 -9.67 -24.90 21.60
CA GLN A 68 -9.44 -25.71 22.81
C GLN A 68 -8.55 -25.01 23.85
N GLY A 69 -8.47 -23.67 23.81
CA GLY A 69 -7.52 -22.94 24.66
C GLY A 69 -6.05 -23.20 24.29
N ARG A 70 -5.81 -23.79 23.11
CA ARG A 70 -4.49 -24.01 22.52
C ARG A 70 -4.36 -23.12 21.30
N GLY A 71 -3.38 -22.21 21.33
CA GLY A 71 -3.10 -21.35 20.18
C GLY A 71 -2.64 -22.14 18.97
N LEU A 72 -2.70 -21.51 17.80
CA LEU A 72 -2.24 -22.12 16.56
C LEU A 72 -0.71 -22.36 16.61
N PRO A 73 -0.20 -23.42 15.97
CA PRO A 73 1.22 -23.55 15.67
C PRO A 73 1.72 -22.33 14.88
N PHE A 74 2.96 -21.89 15.15
CA PHE A 74 3.54 -20.71 14.52
C PHE A 74 3.40 -20.67 12.98
N GLN A 75 3.68 -21.80 12.32
CA GLN A 75 3.60 -21.91 10.86
C GLN A 75 2.16 -21.69 10.35
N GLN A 76 1.18 -22.23 11.07
CA GLN A 76 -0.24 -22.08 10.75
C GLN A 76 -0.71 -20.64 10.99
N ALA A 77 -0.35 -20.05 12.14
CA ALA A 77 -0.68 -18.67 12.47
C ALA A 77 -0.09 -17.68 11.46
N LEU A 78 1.19 -17.85 11.10
CA LEU A 78 1.87 -16.96 10.16
C LEU A 78 1.25 -17.05 8.77
N PHE A 79 1.06 -18.26 8.25
CA PHE A 79 0.48 -18.46 6.93
C PHE A 79 -0.96 -17.91 6.86
N THR A 80 -1.78 -18.22 7.86
CA THR A 80 -3.16 -17.74 7.95
C THR A 80 -3.21 -16.22 7.97
N THR A 81 -2.32 -15.58 8.76
CA THR A 81 -2.25 -14.12 8.83
C THR A 81 -1.81 -13.51 7.49
N VAL A 82 -0.75 -14.03 6.88
CA VAL A 82 -0.25 -13.54 5.59
C VAL A 82 -1.32 -13.69 4.51
N SER A 83 -2.03 -14.82 4.46
CA SER A 83 -3.04 -15.04 3.44
C SER A 83 -4.25 -14.12 3.62
N ALA A 84 -4.72 -13.95 4.85
CA ALA A 84 -5.82 -13.04 5.17
C ALA A 84 -5.46 -11.59 4.81
N VAL A 85 -4.30 -11.09 5.23
CA VAL A 85 -3.86 -9.71 5.00
C VAL A 85 -3.56 -9.44 3.51
N THR A 86 -3.13 -10.43 2.75
CA THR A 86 -2.91 -10.29 1.30
C THR A 86 -4.18 -10.49 0.47
N GLY A 87 -5.28 -10.92 1.08
CA GLY A 87 -6.53 -11.24 0.39
C GLY A 87 -6.41 -12.41 -0.59
N THR A 88 -5.46 -13.33 -0.37
CA THR A 88 -5.23 -14.47 -1.26
C THR A 88 -6.23 -15.61 -1.07
N GLY A 89 -6.84 -15.70 0.12
CA GLY A 89 -7.91 -16.68 0.40
C GLY A 89 -7.43 -18.13 0.61
N LEU A 90 -6.16 -18.33 0.96
CA LEU A 90 -5.56 -19.64 1.16
C LEU A 90 -5.56 -19.98 2.66
N SER A 91 -6.13 -21.13 3.02
CA SER A 91 -6.16 -21.61 4.41
C SER A 91 -5.53 -23.00 4.52
N ILE A 92 -4.70 -23.19 5.54
CA ILE A 92 -4.12 -24.49 5.92
C ILE A 92 -4.74 -25.05 7.21
N ILE A 93 -5.71 -24.32 7.77
CA ILE A 93 -6.48 -24.70 8.95
C ILE A 93 -7.97 -24.69 8.62
N THR A 94 -8.78 -25.31 9.46
CA THR A 94 -10.25 -25.22 9.38
C THR A 94 -10.76 -24.24 10.46
N PRO A 95 -11.14 -22.99 10.10
CA PRO A 95 -11.55 -21.97 11.08
C PRO A 95 -12.71 -22.39 11.99
N ALA A 96 -13.64 -23.19 11.46
CA ALA A 96 -14.82 -23.65 12.20
C ALA A 96 -14.46 -24.57 13.38
N THR A 97 -13.35 -25.31 13.31
CA THR A 97 -12.96 -26.33 14.31
C THR A 97 -11.71 -25.95 15.08
N GLU A 98 -10.79 -25.18 14.49
CA GLU A 98 -9.49 -24.87 15.09
C GLU A 98 -9.43 -23.50 15.76
N LEU A 99 -10.25 -22.55 15.32
CA LEU A 99 -10.32 -21.22 15.93
C LEU A 99 -11.46 -21.13 16.93
N SER A 100 -11.21 -20.42 18.03
CA SER A 100 -12.27 -19.97 18.92
C SER A 100 -13.10 -18.88 18.23
N PHE A 101 -14.24 -18.51 18.82
CA PHE A 101 -15.00 -17.35 18.37
C PHE A 101 -14.14 -16.08 18.29
N PHE A 102 -13.26 -15.86 19.28
CA PHE A 102 -12.31 -14.74 19.26
C PHE A 102 -11.35 -14.84 18.07
N GLY A 103 -10.76 -16.02 17.82
CA GLY A 103 -9.87 -16.23 16.68
C GLY A 103 -10.55 -16.05 15.33
N GLN A 104 -11.80 -16.48 15.19
CA GLN A 104 -12.60 -16.28 13.99
C GLN A 104 -12.85 -14.79 13.73
N VAL A 105 -13.20 -14.01 14.76
CA VAL A 105 -13.35 -12.55 14.63
C VAL A 105 -12.03 -11.89 14.22
N VAL A 106 -10.91 -12.28 14.83
CA VAL A 106 -9.58 -11.77 14.44
C VAL A 106 -9.27 -12.08 12.97
N LEU A 107 -9.56 -13.30 12.51
CA LEU A 107 -9.35 -13.70 11.13
C LEU A 107 -10.20 -12.88 10.16
N LEU A 108 -11.48 -12.66 10.47
CA LEU A 108 -12.38 -11.82 9.67
C LEU A 108 -11.87 -10.38 9.57
N LEU A 109 -11.37 -9.80 10.68
CA LEU A 109 -10.79 -8.47 10.67
C LEU A 109 -9.52 -8.41 9.80
N LEU A 110 -8.66 -9.43 9.86
CA LEU A 110 -7.46 -9.51 9.01
C LEU A 110 -7.83 -9.59 7.52
N MET A 111 -8.89 -10.34 7.18
CA MET A 111 -9.42 -10.44 5.81
C MET A 111 -9.98 -9.10 5.34
N GLU A 112 -10.74 -8.38 6.18
CA GLU A 112 -11.29 -7.07 5.82
C GLU A 112 -10.19 -6.03 5.58
N ILE A 113 -9.16 -6.02 6.45
CA ILE A 113 -8.00 -5.15 6.26
C ILE A 113 -7.26 -5.48 4.96
N GLY A 114 -7.18 -6.76 4.59
CA GLY A 114 -6.60 -7.21 3.33
C GLY A 114 -7.43 -6.83 2.10
N GLY A 115 -8.75 -6.98 2.17
CA GLY A 115 -9.69 -6.69 1.08
C GLY A 115 -9.79 -5.20 0.75
N LEU A 116 -9.80 -4.33 1.76
CA LEU A 116 -9.78 -2.88 1.57
C LEU A 116 -8.39 -2.33 1.20
N GLY A 117 -7.36 -3.10 1.49
CA GLY A 117 -5.96 -2.72 1.36
C GLY A 117 -5.43 -1.93 2.56
N PHE A 118 -4.23 -2.29 3.01
CA PHE A 118 -3.55 -1.73 4.18
C PHE A 118 -3.53 -0.18 4.23
N VAL A 119 -3.36 0.47 3.08
CA VAL A 119 -3.28 1.94 2.98
C VAL A 119 -4.63 2.59 3.33
N MET A 120 -5.74 2.05 2.83
CA MET A 120 -7.08 2.59 3.11
C MET A 120 -7.42 2.39 4.59
N THR A 121 -7.17 1.20 5.11
CA THR A 121 -7.36 0.88 6.53
C THR A 121 -6.55 1.81 7.42
N SER A 122 -5.28 2.07 7.08
CA SER A 122 -4.42 3.00 7.84
C SER A 122 -5.01 4.41 7.89
N ILE A 123 -5.52 4.93 6.78
CA ILE A 123 -6.16 6.26 6.71
C ILE A 123 -7.38 6.33 7.64
N ILE A 124 -8.19 5.27 7.66
CA ILE A 124 -9.39 5.20 8.50
C ILE A 124 -9.01 5.11 9.97
N VAL A 125 -8.05 4.26 10.32
CA VAL A 125 -7.54 4.13 11.69
C VAL A 125 -7.01 5.47 12.19
N PHE A 126 -6.16 6.16 11.42
CA PHE A 126 -5.68 7.50 11.81
C PHE A 126 -6.81 8.52 11.97
N ARG A 127 -7.85 8.43 11.12
CA ARG A 127 -9.05 9.29 11.25
C ARG A 127 -9.83 8.97 12.53
N LEU A 128 -10.03 7.70 12.87
CA LEU A 128 -10.76 7.26 14.07
C LEU A 128 -10.00 7.62 15.35
N LEU A 129 -8.67 7.53 15.34
CA LEU A 129 -7.81 7.97 16.45
C LEU A 129 -7.78 9.50 16.64
N GLY A 130 -8.58 10.27 15.89
CA GLY A 130 -8.63 11.72 16.02
C GLY A 130 -7.35 12.44 15.56
N ARG A 131 -6.37 11.72 14.99
CA ARG A 131 -5.20 12.28 14.33
C ARG A 131 -5.61 12.78 12.95
N ARG A 132 -6.28 13.93 12.96
CA ARG A 132 -6.54 14.72 11.76
C ARG A 132 -5.21 14.93 11.06
N VAL A 133 -5.16 14.68 9.75
CA VAL A 133 -4.19 15.33 8.85
C VAL A 133 -4.17 16.80 9.24
N THR A 134 -3.06 17.20 9.83
CA THR A 134 -2.98 18.27 10.82
C THR A 134 -3.46 19.59 10.22
N LEU A 135 -4.17 20.40 11.02
CA LEU A 135 -4.58 21.78 10.70
C LEU A 135 -3.48 22.66 10.05
N ALA A 136 -2.20 22.28 10.20
CA ALA A 136 -1.02 22.95 9.67
C ALA A 136 -0.95 23.04 8.12
N GLU A 137 -1.44 22.04 7.38
CA GLU A 137 -1.51 22.12 5.90
C GLU A 137 -2.72 22.93 5.43
N ARG A 138 -3.77 23.01 6.25
CA ARG A 138 -4.99 23.77 5.92
C ARG A 138 -4.80 25.28 6.04
N LEU A 139 -3.89 25.77 6.89
CA LEU A 139 -3.59 27.19 7.02
C LEU A 139 -2.64 27.69 5.91
N THR A 140 -1.70 26.86 5.46
CA THR A 140 -0.77 27.20 4.36
C THR A 140 -1.41 27.07 2.97
N LEU A 141 -2.37 26.17 2.78
CA LEU A 141 -3.11 26.01 1.51
C LEU A 141 -4.30 26.96 1.35
N ARG A 142 -4.80 27.57 2.44
CA ARG A 142 -5.91 28.53 2.40
C ARG A 142 -5.52 29.90 1.83
N ASP A 143 -4.27 30.33 2.03
CA ASP A 143 -3.80 31.64 1.57
C ASP A 143 -3.36 31.68 0.10
N SER A 144 -3.10 30.54 -0.53
CA SER A 144 -2.40 30.54 -1.83
C SER A 144 -3.26 30.20 -3.06
N LEU A 145 -4.41 29.51 -2.97
CA LEU A 145 -4.88 28.75 -4.15
C LEU A 145 -6.39 28.75 -4.48
N GLY A 146 -7.25 29.53 -3.82
CA GLY A 146 -8.57 29.86 -4.39
C GLY A 146 -9.47 28.70 -4.91
N LEU A 147 -9.38 27.49 -4.31
CA LEU A 147 -10.26 26.29 -4.42
C LEU A 147 -10.61 25.78 -5.84
N PRO A 148 -10.40 24.46 -6.13
CA PRO A 148 -11.51 23.51 -5.92
C PRO A 148 -11.11 22.06 -5.53
N ASN A 149 -11.97 21.46 -4.69
CA ASN A 149 -12.16 20.02 -4.41
C ASN A 149 -11.00 19.17 -3.87
N ASN A 150 -10.65 19.42 -2.61
CA ASN A 150 -10.08 18.43 -1.72
C ASN A 150 -11.14 17.36 -1.36
N ARG A 151 -11.45 16.44 -2.30
CA ARG A 151 -12.25 15.25 -1.97
C ARG A 151 -11.51 14.55 -0.84
N ASN A 152 -12.01 14.70 0.37
CA ASN A 152 -11.34 14.32 1.59
C ASN A 152 -11.11 12.81 1.48
N LEU A 153 -9.88 12.36 1.18
CA LEU A 153 -9.61 10.94 0.90
C LEU A 153 -10.12 10.07 2.05
N ALA A 154 -10.00 10.59 3.28
CA ALA A 154 -10.55 9.98 4.48
C ALA A 154 -12.08 9.84 4.48
N THR A 155 -12.83 10.76 3.85
CA THR A 155 -14.28 10.63 3.63
C THR A 155 -14.60 9.55 2.61
N LEU A 156 -13.81 9.45 1.52
CA LEU A 156 -13.98 8.37 0.55
C LEU A 156 -13.64 7.00 1.16
N SER A 157 -12.57 6.88 1.93
CA SER A 157 -12.20 5.64 2.61
C SER A 157 -13.28 5.17 3.59
N VAL A 158 -13.90 6.09 4.34
CA VAL A 158 -15.03 5.74 5.21
C VAL A 158 -16.26 5.34 4.41
N LEU A 159 -16.56 6.02 3.30
CA LEU A 159 -17.66 5.60 2.42
C LEU A 159 -17.44 4.18 1.89
N VAL A 160 -16.22 3.85 1.45
CA VAL A 160 -15.87 2.52 0.96
C VAL A 160 -15.98 1.49 2.09
N LEU A 161 -15.38 1.73 3.26
CA LEU A 161 -15.47 0.82 4.41
C LEU A 161 -16.92 0.59 4.83
N THR A 162 -17.72 1.65 4.99
CA THR A 162 -19.13 1.52 5.36
C THR A 162 -19.92 0.79 4.28
N GLY A 163 -19.63 1.03 3.00
CA GLY A 163 -20.25 0.32 1.89
C GLY A 163 -19.93 -1.17 1.90
N VAL A 164 -18.65 -1.54 2.06
CA VAL A 164 -18.20 -2.94 2.13
C VAL A 164 -18.83 -3.64 3.33
N LEU A 165 -18.69 -3.10 4.54
CA LEU A 165 -19.28 -3.68 5.75
C LEU A 165 -20.81 -3.83 5.66
N LEU A 166 -21.51 -2.87 5.05
CA LEU A 166 -22.96 -2.99 4.86
C LEU A 166 -23.31 -4.15 3.91
N ILE A 167 -22.61 -4.26 2.79
CA ILE A 167 -22.85 -5.33 1.82
C ILE A 167 -22.52 -6.69 2.43
N GLU A 168 -21.39 -6.80 3.14
CA GLU A 168 -20.98 -8.02 3.82
C GLU A 168 -21.97 -8.43 4.92
N LEU A 169 -22.42 -7.48 5.75
CA LEU A 169 -23.38 -7.76 6.81
C LEU A 169 -24.73 -8.20 6.24
N VAL A 170 -25.24 -7.50 5.22
CA VAL A 170 -26.48 -7.88 4.54
C VAL A 170 -26.34 -9.27 3.91
N GLY A 171 -25.22 -9.54 3.23
CA GLY A 171 -24.92 -10.85 2.67
C GLY A 171 -24.88 -11.96 3.73
N ALA A 172 -24.18 -11.71 4.85
CA ALA A 172 -24.07 -12.65 5.96
C ALA A 172 -25.44 -12.95 6.60
N VAL A 173 -26.27 -11.92 6.83
CA VAL A 173 -27.62 -12.08 7.39
C VAL A 173 -28.53 -12.85 6.43
N LEU A 174 -28.52 -12.51 5.13
CA LEU A 174 -29.32 -13.21 4.13
C LEU A 174 -28.91 -14.68 4.01
N LEU A 175 -27.61 -14.97 3.99
CA LEU A 175 -27.09 -16.34 3.96
C LEU A 175 -27.45 -17.10 5.23
N TRP A 176 -27.33 -16.47 6.40
CA TRP A 176 -27.69 -17.07 7.68
C TRP A 176 -29.17 -17.45 7.71
N LEU A 177 -30.08 -16.55 7.30
CA LEU A 177 -31.52 -16.84 7.22
C LEU A 177 -31.84 -17.93 6.21
N LEU A 178 -31.20 -17.91 5.04
CA LEU A 178 -31.43 -18.91 3.99
C LEU A 178 -31.00 -20.30 4.45
N TRP A 179 -29.82 -20.43 5.06
CA TRP A 179 -29.30 -21.70 5.52
C TRP A 179 -29.95 -22.18 6.81
N ALA A 180 -30.32 -21.29 7.73
CA ALA A 180 -31.09 -21.64 8.92
C ALA A 180 -32.44 -22.28 8.55
N ASN A 181 -33.08 -21.80 7.47
CA ASN A 181 -34.32 -22.38 6.97
C ASN A 181 -34.12 -23.69 6.21
N ARG A 182 -32.96 -23.89 5.57
CA ARG A 182 -32.68 -25.07 4.74
C ARG A 182 -32.11 -26.26 5.53
N PHE A 183 -31.37 -25.99 6.59
CA PHE A 183 -30.75 -26.99 7.47
C PHE A 183 -31.03 -26.63 8.94
N PRO A 184 -32.24 -26.90 9.45
CA PRO A 184 -32.45 -26.86 10.90
C PRO A 184 -31.54 -27.94 11.52
N GLY A 185 -30.60 -27.49 12.36
CA GLY A 185 -29.61 -28.34 13.03
C GLY A 185 -30.22 -29.37 13.97
#